data_AF-A0A8H7LCS3-F1
#
_entry.id   AF-A0A8H7LCS3-F1
#
_cell.length_a   1.000
_cell.length_b   1.000
_cell.length_c   1.000
_cell.angle_alpha   90.00
_cell.angle_beta   90.00
_cell.angle_gamma   90.00
#
_symmetry.space_group_name_H-M   'P 1'
#
loop_
_entity.id
_entity.type
_entity.pdbx_description
1 polymer ?
#
loop_
_entity_poly.entity_id
_entity_poly.type
_entity_poly.pdbx_seq_one_letter_code
_entity_poly.pdbx_strand_id
1 'polypeptide(L)'
;MFFLALLTLLVLSVADGVGEIGTIRILQRGHRKVRNLIISGEKAFASEWKTIFKYEPEKRAILVSETRFLTVDERGPLGILPEFSSGWHVGKLYRGQRQVSYLRDKDFYVCGDDTIDFIGNCDGALRISLYFEPYSVANL
;
A
#
# COMPACT_ATOMS: atom_id res chain seq x y z
N MET A 1 31.04 -28.94 24.42
CA MET A 1 29.96 -29.41 23.52
C MET A 1 28.63 -28.66 23.69
N PHE A 2 28.56 -27.51 24.38
CA PHE A 2 27.32 -26.72 24.52
C PHE A 2 27.24 -25.48 23.61
N PHE A 3 28.37 -25.07 23.00
CA PHE A 3 28.45 -23.85 22.20
C PHE A 3 27.96 -23.99 20.74
N LEU A 4 27.89 -25.21 20.20
CA LEU A 4 27.47 -25.42 18.81
C LEU A 4 25.95 -25.37 18.60
N ALA A 5 25.17 -25.70 19.63
CA ALA A 5 23.70 -25.72 19.55
C ALA A 5 23.06 -24.32 19.62
N LEU A 6 23.78 -23.31 20.11
CA LEU A 6 23.28 -21.94 20.19
C LEU A 6 23.39 -21.19 18.86
N LEU A 7 24.30 -21.59 17.97
CA LEU A 7 24.53 -20.92 16.70
C LEU A 7 23.46 -21.27 15.65
N THR A 8 22.86 -22.46 15.71
CA THR A 8 21.82 -22.90 14.75
C THR A 8 20.45 -22.27 14.98
N LEU A 9 20.16 -21.79 16.19
CA LEU A 9 18.88 -21.14 16.50
C LEU A 9 18.82 -19.66 16.05
N LEU A 10 19.96 -19.04 15.74
CA LEU A 10 20.02 -17.63 15.36
C LEU A 10 19.86 -17.38 13.85
N VAL A 11 19.93 -18.42 13.02
CA VAL A 11 19.87 -18.29 11.55
C VAL A 11 18.43 -18.31 11.01
N LEU A 12 17.43 -18.68 11.82
CA LEU A 12 16.05 -18.86 11.36
C LEU A 12 15.16 -17.61 11.46
N SER A 13 15.64 -16.48 12.02
CA SER A 13 14.78 -15.29 12.22
C SER A 13 14.95 -14.19 11.18
N VAL A 14 15.73 -14.39 10.10
CA VAL A 14 16.02 -13.33 9.10
C VAL A 14 15.17 -13.47 7.83
N ALA A 15 14.17 -14.35 7.81
CA ALA A 15 13.39 -14.63 6.60
C ALA A 15 12.17 -13.70 6.39
N ASP A 16 11.70 -12.99 7.40
CA ASP A 16 10.44 -12.23 7.35
C ASP A 16 10.68 -10.72 7.22
N GLY A 17 11.29 -10.29 6.11
CA GLY A 17 11.55 -8.85 5.89
C GLY A 17 11.71 -8.40 4.44
N VAL A 18 11.68 -9.31 3.47
CA VAL A 18 11.87 -8.92 2.06
C VAL A 18 10.63 -8.14 1.61
N GLY A 19 10.82 -6.85 1.33
CA GLY A 19 9.75 -6.01 0.83
C GLY A 19 9.15 -6.57 -0.46
N GLU A 20 7.83 -6.45 -0.61
CA GLU A 20 7.10 -7.04 -1.73
C GLU A 20 6.77 -5.98 -2.77
N ILE A 21 6.95 -6.29 -4.05
CA ILE A 21 6.63 -5.39 -5.16
C ILE A 21 5.25 -5.75 -5.71
N GLY A 22 4.43 -4.76 -6.05
CA GLY A 22 3.08 -4.99 -6.55
C GLY A 22 2.39 -3.72 -7.05
N THR A 23 1.08 -3.78 -7.18
CA THR A 23 0.22 -2.63 -7.52
C THR A 23 -0.88 -2.46 -6.49
N ILE A 24 -1.49 -1.27 -6.42
CA ILE A 24 -2.63 -1.03 -5.53
C ILE A 24 -3.88 -0.82 -6.37
N ARG A 25 -4.89 -1.66 -6.14
CA ARG A 25 -6.21 -1.58 -6.75
C ARG A 25 -7.20 -0.86 -5.86
N ILE A 26 -8.13 -0.17 -6.51
CA ILE A 26 -9.21 0.60 -5.92
C ILE A 26 -10.51 -0.12 -6.22
N LEU A 27 -11.20 -0.54 -5.16
CA LEU A 27 -12.55 -1.10 -5.24
C LEU A 27 -13.52 -0.09 -4.62
N GLN A 28 -14.44 0.41 -5.44
CA GLN A 28 -15.50 1.31 -4.96
C GLN A 28 -16.62 0.50 -4.28
N ARG A 29 -17.00 0.88 -3.06
CA ARG A 29 -18.09 0.18 -2.36
C ARG A 29 -19.42 0.46 -3.07
N GLY A 30 -20.19 -0.60 -3.34
CA GLY A 30 -21.47 -0.51 -4.04
C GLY A 30 -21.38 -0.54 -5.58
N HIS A 31 -20.18 -0.48 -6.16
CA HIS A 31 -19.98 -0.53 -7.61
C HIS A 31 -18.99 -1.63 -8.01
N ARG A 32 -19.15 -2.17 -9.23
CA ARG A 32 -18.21 -3.18 -9.79
C ARG A 32 -17.00 -2.55 -10.50
N LYS A 33 -16.90 -1.22 -10.54
CA LYS A 33 -15.79 -0.55 -11.21
C LYS A 33 -14.52 -0.74 -10.37
N VAL A 34 -13.52 -1.36 -10.98
CA VAL A 34 -12.19 -1.53 -10.38
C VAL A 34 -11.23 -0.64 -11.13
N ARG A 35 -10.47 0.19 -10.39
CA ARG A 35 -9.41 1.05 -10.91
C ARG A 35 -8.11 0.73 -10.19
N ASN A 36 -7.01 1.37 -10.55
CA ASN A 36 -5.77 1.30 -9.80
C ASN A 36 -5.43 2.66 -9.21
N LEU A 37 -4.67 2.62 -8.12
CA LEU A 37 -3.99 3.79 -7.57
C LEU A 37 -2.79 4.09 -8.47
N ILE A 38 -2.75 5.29 -9.02
CA ILE A 38 -1.58 5.81 -9.70
C ILE A 38 -1.07 7.05 -8.98
N ILE A 39 0.20 7.35 -9.19
CA ILE A 39 0.81 8.60 -8.75
C ILE A 39 1.12 9.47 -9.96
N SER A 40 0.69 10.72 -9.91
CA SER A 40 1.03 11.75 -10.90
C SER A 40 1.48 13.01 -10.16
N GLY A 41 2.73 13.40 -10.38
CA GLY A 41 3.40 14.39 -9.54
C GLY A 41 3.50 13.89 -8.09
N GLU A 42 2.84 14.58 -7.17
CA GLU A 42 2.84 14.28 -5.73
C GLU A 42 1.49 13.78 -5.22
N LYS A 43 0.50 13.62 -6.12
CA LYS A 43 -0.86 13.24 -5.76
C LYS A 43 -1.18 11.84 -6.24
N ALA A 44 -2.05 11.17 -5.50
CA ALA A 44 -2.60 9.88 -5.87
C ALA A 44 -3.96 10.03 -6.56
N PHE A 45 -4.18 9.23 -7.60
CA PHE A 45 -5.41 9.26 -8.41
C PHE A 45 -5.94 7.85 -8.67
N ALA A 46 -7.24 7.74 -8.92
CA ALA A 46 -7.85 6.55 -9.50
C ALA A 46 -7.74 6.55 -11.02
N SER A 47 -7.14 5.51 -11.61
CA SER A 47 -6.95 5.42 -13.07
C SER A 47 -6.97 3.96 -13.56
N GLU A 48 -7.12 3.78 -14.87
CA GLU A 48 -6.96 2.47 -15.53
C GLU A 48 -5.47 2.08 -15.67
N TRP A 49 -4.56 3.06 -15.58
CA TRP A 49 -3.11 2.86 -15.55
C TRP A 49 -2.65 2.28 -14.22
N LYS A 50 -1.40 1.83 -14.12
CA LYS A 50 -0.85 1.22 -12.89
C LYS A 50 0.44 1.89 -12.47
N THR A 51 0.61 2.11 -11.17
CA THR A 51 1.88 2.44 -10.55
C THR A 51 2.40 1.21 -9.78
N ILE A 52 3.70 0.97 -9.85
CA ILE A 52 4.37 -0.08 -9.10
C ILE A 52 4.73 0.47 -7.73
N PHE A 53 4.44 -0.31 -6.70
CA PHE A 53 4.75 0.01 -5.31
C PHE A 53 5.57 -1.10 -4.69
N LYS A 54 6.42 -0.75 -3.72
CA LYS A 54 7.08 -1.69 -2.82
C LYS A 54 6.47 -1.55 -1.43
N TYR A 55 5.98 -2.64 -0.85
CA TYR A 55 5.56 -2.68 0.55
C TYR A 55 6.70 -3.18 1.42
N GLU A 56 7.07 -2.42 2.45
CA GLU A 56 8.06 -2.80 3.45
C GLU A 56 7.34 -3.10 4.77
N PRO A 57 7.08 -4.39 5.09
CA PRO A 57 6.26 -4.77 6.25
C PRO A 57 6.89 -4.34 7.58
N GLU A 58 8.21 -4.48 7.73
CA GLU A 58 8.95 -4.09 8.95
C GLU A 58 8.81 -2.58 9.23
N LYS A 59 8.84 -1.76 8.18
CA LYS A 59 8.72 -0.31 8.31
C LYS A 59 7.28 0.18 8.27
N ARG A 60 6.33 -0.70 7.93
CA ARG A 60 4.92 -0.33 7.74
C ARG A 60 4.76 0.83 6.75
N ALA A 61 5.48 0.73 5.63
CA ALA A 61 5.58 1.76 4.61
C ALA A 61 5.31 1.19 3.20
N ILE A 62 4.75 2.03 2.34
CA ILE A 62 4.56 1.74 0.91
C ILE A 62 5.38 2.76 0.14
N LEU A 63 6.24 2.30 -0.75
CA LEU A 63 7.18 3.11 -1.52
C LEU A 63 6.80 3.09 -2.99
N VAL A 64 7.00 4.22 -3.68
CA VAL A 64 6.90 4.33 -5.15
C VAL A 64 8.30 4.32 -5.78
N SER A 65 9.28 4.83 -5.05
CA SER A 65 10.71 4.69 -5.32
C SER A 65 11.47 4.60 -3.99
N GLU A 66 12.78 4.37 -4.03
CA GLU A 66 13.62 4.28 -2.82
C GLU A 66 13.54 5.50 -1.90
N THR A 67 13.18 6.66 -2.45
CA THR A 67 13.15 7.95 -1.74
C THR A 67 11.76 8.58 -1.70
N ARG A 68 10.70 7.90 -2.16
CA ARG A 68 9.35 8.46 -2.23
C ARG A 68 8.34 7.50 -1.63
N PHE A 69 7.70 7.94 -0.56
CA PHE A 69 6.77 7.15 0.26
C PHE A 69 5.33 7.57 -0.02
N LEU A 70 4.44 6.60 -0.17
CA LEU A 70 3.00 6.86 -0.13
C LEU A 70 2.64 7.41 1.25
N THR A 71 1.90 8.50 1.29
CA THR A 71 1.56 9.18 2.54
C THR A 71 0.14 9.75 2.49
N VAL A 72 -0.36 10.07 3.68
CA VAL A 72 -1.57 10.87 3.90
C VAL A 72 -1.13 12.24 4.38
N ASP A 73 -1.46 13.28 3.64
CA ASP A 73 -1.23 14.66 4.04
C ASP A 73 -2.04 15.00 5.31
N GLU A 74 -1.64 16.03 6.06
CA GLU A 74 -2.33 16.52 7.27
C GLU A 74 -3.81 16.84 7.01
N ARG A 75 -4.14 17.16 5.75
CA ARG A 75 -5.49 17.50 5.29
C ARG A 75 -6.28 16.30 4.79
N GLY A 76 -5.70 15.10 4.74
CA GLY A 76 -6.33 13.87 4.25
C GLY A 76 -5.90 13.36 2.86
N PRO A 77 -5.53 14.20 1.87
CA PRO A 77 -5.17 13.71 0.54
C PRO A 77 -4.06 12.66 0.56
N LEU A 78 -4.21 11.62 -0.27
CA LEU A 78 -3.15 10.64 -0.54
C LEU A 78 -2.18 11.20 -1.58
N GLY A 79 -0.89 11.01 -1.32
CA GLY A 79 0.17 11.48 -2.19
C GLY A 79 1.48 10.75 -1.96
N ILE A 80 2.56 11.34 -2.47
CA ILE A 80 3.92 10.88 -2.17
C ILE A 80 4.78 12.02 -1.65
N LEU A 81 5.59 11.74 -0.63
CA LEU A 81 6.56 12.66 -0.06
C LEU A 81 7.94 12.00 0.08
N PRO A 82 9.02 12.78 0.14
CA PRO A 82 10.35 12.25 0.40
C PRO A 82 10.55 11.84 1.86
N GLU A 83 9.75 12.36 2.79
CA GLU A 83 9.81 11.93 4.18
C GLU A 83 9.20 10.54 4.37
N PHE A 84 9.83 9.76 5.27
CA PHE A 84 9.32 8.47 5.67
C PHE A 84 7.92 8.59 6.30
N SER A 85 6.96 7.87 5.71
CA SER A 85 5.59 7.78 6.20
C SER A 85 5.29 6.37 6.69
N SER A 86 5.00 6.25 7.99
CA SER A 86 4.64 4.98 8.63
C SER A 86 3.15 4.93 8.96
N GLY A 87 2.63 3.73 9.17
CA GLY A 87 1.23 3.52 9.53
C GLY A 87 0.45 2.69 8.52
N TRP A 88 1.04 2.42 7.37
CA TRP A 88 0.49 1.50 6.38
C TRP A 88 0.51 0.06 6.90
N HIS A 89 -0.55 -0.66 6.61
CA HIS A 89 -0.64 -2.09 6.87
C HIS A 89 -1.25 -2.77 5.66
N VAL A 90 -0.60 -3.83 5.20
CA VAL A 90 -1.11 -4.70 4.15
C VAL A 90 -1.49 -6.01 4.81
N GLY A 91 -2.78 -6.35 4.77
CA GLY A 91 -3.34 -7.52 5.45
C GLY A 91 -2.93 -8.85 4.83
N LYS A 92 -3.51 -9.95 5.32
CA LYS A 92 -3.24 -11.30 4.80
C LYS A 92 -3.69 -11.45 3.33
N LEU A 93 -2.96 -12.26 2.58
CA LEU A 93 -3.29 -12.60 1.19
C LEU A 93 -4.60 -13.37 1.10
N TYR A 94 -5.54 -12.86 0.32
CA TYR A 94 -6.81 -13.51 0.02
C TYR A 94 -7.16 -13.32 -1.45
N ARG A 95 -7.28 -14.44 -2.18
CA ARG A 95 -7.58 -14.44 -3.63
C ARG A 95 -6.63 -13.54 -4.45
N GLY A 96 -5.33 -13.56 -4.14
CA GLY A 96 -4.30 -12.83 -4.89
C GLY A 96 -4.15 -11.35 -4.52
N GLN A 97 -4.93 -10.83 -3.57
CA GLN A 97 -4.85 -9.44 -3.14
C GLN A 97 -4.87 -9.33 -1.61
N ARG A 98 -4.42 -8.19 -1.09
CA ARG A 98 -4.32 -7.89 0.34
C ARG A 98 -4.92 -6.54 0.64
N GLN A 99 -5.83 -6.47 1.60
CA GLN A 99 -6.44 -5.20 1.96
C GLN A 99 -5.39 -4.24 2.55
N VAL A 100 -5.36 -3.00 2.07
CA VAL A 100 -4.49 -1.94 2.57
C VAL A 100 -5.25 -1.10 3.59
N SER A 101 -4.60 -0.74 4.68
CA SER A 101 -5.08 0.23 5.66
C SER A 101 -4.01 1.24 6.04
N TYR A 102 -4.43 2.41 6.47
CA TYR A 102 -3.57 3.44 7.05
C TYR A 102 -4.05 3.73 8.48
N LEU A 103 -3.15 3.64 9.46
CA LEU A 103 -3.47 3.79 10.88
C LEU A 103 -4.67 2.92 11.35
N ARG A 104 -4.81 1.72 10.75
CA ARG A 104 -5.89 0.74 10.96
C ARG A 104 -7.21 1.04 10.25
N ASP A 105 -7.40 2.23 9.66
CA ASP A 105 -8.56 2.52 8.83
C ASP A 105 -8.38 1.96 7.41
N LYS A 106 -9.45 1.40 6.86
CA LYS A 106 -9.52 0.70 5.58
C LYS A 106 -10.34 1.47 4.54
N ASP A 107 -11.01 2.53 4.98
CA ASP A 107 -11.86 3.35 4.14
C ASP A 107 -11.03 4.54 3.63
N PHE A 108 -11.11 4.74 2.32
CA PHE A 108 -10.55 5.90 1.64
C PHE A 108 -11.67 6.46 0.75
N TYR A 109 -11.40 7.56 0.08
CA TYR A 109 -12.37 8.26 -0.76
C TYR A 109 -11.73 8.59 -2.10
N VAL A 110 -12.50 8.44 -3.18
CA VAL A 110 -12.17 9.01 -4.48
C VAL A 110 -13.05 10.24 -4.69
N CYS A 111 -12.44 11.37 -4.99
CA CYS A 111 -13.11 12.64 -5.23
C CYS A 111 -13.65 12.73 -6.67
N GLY A 112 -14.46 13.76 -6.95
CA GLY A 112 -15.00 13.98 -8.30
C GLY A 112 -13.94 14.22 -9.39
N ASP A 113 -12.73 14.65 -9.00
CA ASP A 113 -11.57 14.83 -9.89
C ASP A 113 -10.63 13.61 -9.92
N ASP A 114 -11.12 12.47 -9.42
CA ASP A 114 -10.40 11.20 -9.28
C ASP A 114 -9.18 11.21 -8.33
N THR A 115 -8.93 12.30 -7.59
CA THR A 115 -7.95 12.27 -6.51
C THR A 115 -8.38 11.34 -5.38
N ILE A 116 -7.40 10.80 -4.64
CA ILE A 116 -7.66 9.92 -3.49
C ILE A 116 -7.43 10.68 -2.20
N ASP A 117 -8.37 10.54 -1.27
CA ASP A 117 -8.38 11.17 0.04
C ASP A 117 -8.62 10.12 1.13
N PHE A 118 -8.04 10.32 2.30
CA PHE A 118 -8.25 9.49 3.48
C PHE A 118 -9.49 9.91 4.28
N ILE A 119 -9.82 11.20 4.33
CA ILE A 119 -10.93 11.70 5.17
C ILE A 119 -12.21 11.97 4.39
N GLY A 120 -12.10 12.19 3.07
CA GLY A 120 -13.26 12.35 2.18
C GLY A 120 -13.88 13.74 2.22
N ASN A 121 -13.07 14.78 2.43
CA ASN A 121 -13.53 16.17 2.54
C ASN A 121 -13.59 16.89 1.18
N CYS A 122 -13.97 16.17 0.13
CA CYS A 122 -13.99 16.66 -1.24
C CYS A 122 -15.34 16.45 -1.92
N ASP A 123 -15.61 17.26 -2.94
CA ASP A 123 -16.85 17.17 -3.70
C ASP A 123 -16.96 15.83 -4.43
N GLY A 124 -18.14 15.19 -4.29
CA GLY A 124 -18.40 13.90 -4.92
C GLY A 124 -17.62 12.73 -4.31
N ALA A 125 -17.11 12.85 -3.08
CA ALA A 125 -16.37 11.80 -2.41
C ALA A 125 -17.14 10.47 -2.37
N LEU A 126 -16.58 9.43 -2.98
CA LEU A 126 -17.10 8.08 -2.97
C LEU A 126 -16.17 7.18 -2.16
N ARG A 127 -16.73 6.43 -1.22
CA ARG A 127 -15.95 5.51 -0.38
C ARG A 127 -15.40 4.35 -1.19
N ILE A 128 -14.10 4.10 -1.04
CA ILE A 128 -13.36 3.03 -1.69
C ILE A 128 -12.58 2.21 -0.66
N SER A 129 -12.07 1.07 -1.10
CA SER A 129 -11.08 0.27 -0.38
C SER A 129 -9.89 0.00 -1.28
N LEU A 130 -8.70 0.05 -0.69
CA LEU A 130 -7.44 -0.18 -1.38
C LEU A 130 -6.97 -1.63 -1.16
N TYR A 131 -6.43 -2.26 -2.21
CA TYR A 131 -5.94 -3.62 -2.18
C TYR A 131 -4.58 -3.72 -2.87
N PHE A 132 -3.58 -4.24 -2.17
CA PHE A 132 -2.26 -4.51 -2.72
C PHE A 132 -2.24 -5.88 -3.39
N GLU A 133 -1.89 -5.91 -4.68
CA GLU A 133 -1.66 -7.11 -5.47
C GLU A 133 -0.16 -7.31 -5.67
N PRO A 134 0.48 -8.24 -4.93
CA PRO A 134 1.90 -8.53 -5.12
C PRO A 134 2.13 -9.14 -6.51
N TYR A 135 3.23 -8.77 -7.16
CA TYR A 135 3.75 -9.54 -8.27
C TYR A 135 4.30 -10.85 -7.73
N SER A 136 3.61 -11.96 -7.97
CA SER A 136 4.19 -13.28 -7.70
C SER A 136 5.35 -13.52 -8.64
N VAL A 137 6.48 -14.02 -8.11
CA VAL A 137 7.68 -14.42 -8.89
C VAL A 137 7.35 -15.49 -9.95
N ALA A 138 6.19 -16.12 -9.90
CA ALA A 138 5.76 -17.16 -10.84
C ALA A 138 5.37 -16.68 -12.26
N ASN A 139 5.43 -15.37 -12.55
CA ASN A 139 5.09 -14.81 -13.88
C ASN A 139 6.25 -13.99 -14.49
N LEU A 140 7.50 -14.25 -14.08
CA LEU A 140 8.71 -13.79 -14.78
C LEU A 140 9.47 -15.01 -15.32
#